data_AF-A0A957HD54-F1
#
_entry.id   AF-A0A957HD54-F1
#
_cell.length_a   1.000
_cell.length_b   1.000
_cell.length_c   1.000
_cell.angle_alpha   90.00
_cell.angle_beta   90.00
_cell.angle_gamma   90.00
#
_symmetry.space_group_name_H-M   'P 1'
#
loop_
_entity.id
_entity.type
_entity.pdbx_description
1 polymer ?
#
loop_
_entity_poly.entity_id
_entity_poly.type
_entity_poly.pdbx_seq_one_letter_code
_entity_poly.pdbx_strand_id
1 'polypeptide(L)' 'EMEILEYVTQGLINKEIAKKLGISQQTVKNHMTSILKKLNVKDRTQAAVVALRRGWVRIDDTEEE' A
#
# COMPACT_ATOMS: atom_id res chain seq x y z
N GLU A 1 -4.62 3.22 -7.05
CA GLU A 1 -4.48 2.04 -6.17
C GLU A 1 -3.02 1.59 -6.00
N MET A 2 -2.20 1.61 -7.06
CA MET A 2 -0.78 1.23 -6.98
C MET A 2 0.02 2.08 -5.98
N GLU A 3 -0.19 3.41 -5.94
CA GLU A 3 0.46 4.28 -4.94
C GLU A 3 0.17 3.85 -3.50
N ILE A 4 -1.08 3.43 -3.21
CA ILE A 4 -1.44 2.94 -1.87
C ILE A 4 -0.67 1.64 -1.58
N LEU A 5 -0.59 0.73 -2.55
CA LEU A 5 0.13 -0.53 -2.41
C LEU A 5 1.64 -0.29 -2.21
N GLU A 6 2.20 0.73 -2.85
CA GLU A 6 3.60 1.15 -2.69
C GLU A 6 3.89 1.67 -1.28
N TYR A 7 3.07 2.60 -0.77
CA TYR A 7 3.21 3.04 0.61
C TYR A 7 2.98 1.92 1.63
N VAL A 8 2.11 0.95 1.31
CA VAL A 8 1.92 -0.24 2.15
C VAL A 8 3.18 -1.10 2.18
N THR A 9 3.90 -1.26 1.07
CA THR A 9 5.18 -1.98 1.04
C THR A 9 6.28 -1.26 1.82
N GLN A 10 6.21 0.07 1.93
CA GLN A 10 7.09 0.89 2.78
C GLN A 10 6.68 0.90 4.26
N GLY A 11 5.62 0.18 4.65
CA GLY A 11 5.19 0.05 6.05
C GLY A 11 4.28 1.19 6.55
N LEU A 12 3.87 2.14 5.70
CA LEU A 12 3.07 3.29 6.13
C LEU A 12 1.66 2.90 6.54
N ILE A 13 1.14 3.50 7.61
CA ILE A 13 -0.26 3.28 8.04
C ILE A 13 -1.25 4.12 7.23
N ASN A 14 -2.55 3.75 7.27
CA ASN A 14 -3.57 4.44 6.47
C ASN A 14 -3.66 5.95 6.74
N LYS A 15 -3.31 6.38 7.96
CA LYS A 15 -3.21 7.81 8.33
C LYS A 15 -2.11 8.53 7.57
N GLU A 16 -0.95 7.91 7.42
CA GLU A 16 0.21 8.49 6.73
C GLU A 16 -0.02 8.51 5.22
N ILE A 17 -0.57 7.41 4.68
CA ILE A 17 -0.97 7.29 3.27
C ILE A 17 -2.00 8.37 2.92
N ALA A 18 -3.02 8.54 3.76
CA ALA A 18 -4.03 9.57 3.60
C ALA A 18 -3.41 10.98 3.55
N LYS A 19 -2.46 11.26 4.45
CA LYS A 19 -1.73 12.54 4.47
C LYS A 19 -0.91 12.74 3.20
N LYS A 20 -0.14 11.73 2.75
CA LYS A 20 0.69 11.81 1.54
C LYS A 20 -0.14 12.00 0.26
N LEU A 21 -1.30 11.34 0.18
CA LEU A 21 -2.18 11.40 -0.99
C LEU A 21 -3.22 12.53 -0.95
N GLY A 22 -3.31 13.29 0.15
CA GLY A 22 -4.31 14.36 0.29
C GLY A 22 -5.76 13.86 0.32
N ILE A 23 -5.99 12.63 0.75
CA ILE A 23 -7.32 11.99 0.80
C ILE A 23 -7.69 11.58 2.23
N SER A 24 -8.95 11.19 2.45
CA SER A 24 -9.39 10.72 3.77
C SER A 24 -8.85 9.32 4.09
N GLN A 25 -8.66 9.01 5.39
CA GLN A 25 -8.34 7.64 5.83
C GLN A 25 -9.39 6.62 5.41
N GLN A 26 -10.66 7.03 5.33
CA GLN A 26 -11.75 6.16 4.87
C GLN A 26 -11.59 5.82 3.39
N THR A 27 -11.15 6.77 2.58
CA THR A 27 -10.83 6.56 1.16
C THR A 27 -9.71 5.53 1.02
N VAL A 28 -8.63 5.65 1.82
CA VAL A 28 -7.53 4.67 1.86
C VAL A 28 -8.04 3.28 2.26
N LYS A 29 -8.90 3.18 3.28
CA LYS A 29 -9.51 1.90 3.70
C LYS A 29 -10.32 1.26 2.56
N ASN A 30 -11.11 2.04 1.84
CA ASN A 30 -11.90 1.54 0.71
C ASN A 30 -11.00 0.98 -0.38
N HIS A 31 -9.95 1.70 -0.77
CA HIS A 31 -8.96 1.20 -1.72
C HIS A 31 -8.23 -0.05 -1.21
N MET A 32 -7.90 -0.10 0.08
CA MET A 32 -7.28 -1.28 0.69
C MET A 32 -8.17 -2.50 0.55
N THR A 33 -9.46 -2.40 0.88
CA THR A 33 -10.44 -3.48 0.68
C THR A 33 -10.49 -3.94 -0.78
N SER A 34 -10.49 -3.01 -1.73
CA SER A 34 -10.46 -3.34 -3.16
C SER A 34 -9.17 -4.06 -3.56
N ILE A 35 -8.01 -3.62 -3.07
CA ILE A 35 -6.71 -4.26 -3.30
C ILE A 35 -6.70 -5.69 -2.74
N LEU A 36 -7.09 -5.87 -1.48
CA LEU A 36 -7.13 -7.20 -0.84
C LEU A 36 -8.01 -8.17 -1.63
N LYS A 37 -9.18 -7.70 -2.09
CA LYS A 37 -10.09 -8.48 -2.93
C LYS A 37 -9.48 -8.83 -4.28
N LYS A 38 -8.82 -7.87 -4.95
CA LYS A 38 -8.16 -8.09 -6.26
C LYS A 38 -6.98 -9.05 -6.17
N LEU A 39 -6.26 -9.05 -5.05
CA LEU A 39 -5.12 -9.92 -4.82
C LEU A 39 -5.48 -11.27 -4.18
N ASN A 40 -6.74 -11.43 -3.76
CA ASN A 40 -7.23 -12.59 -3.03
C ASN A 40 -6.41 -12.89 -1.75
N VAL A 41 -6.13 -11.82 -0.98
CA VAL A 41 -5.36 -11.89 0.27
C VAL A 41 -6.16 -11.35 1.45
N LYS A 42 -5.79 -11.75 2.66
CA LYS A 42 -6.58 -11.44 3.87
C LYS A 42 -6.17 -10.15 4.58
N ASP A 43 -4.93 -9.73 4.42
CA ASP A 43 -4.39 -8.57 5.12
C ASP A 43 -3.37 -7.81 4.25
N ARG A 44 -3.06 -6.59 4.71
CA ARG A 44 -2.15 -5.68 4.02
C ARG A 44 -0.71 -6.20 3.95
N THR A 45 -0.29 -7.05 4.88
CA THR A 45 1.06 -7.64 4.88
C THR A 45 1.16 -8.64 3.75
N GLN A 46 0.15 -9.48 3.56
CA GLN A 46 0.06 -10.37 2.40
C GLN A 46 0.01 -9.58 1.10
N ALA A 47 -0.72 -8.46 1.04
CA ALA A 47 -0.75 -7.59 -0.13
C ALA A 47 0.64 -7.02 -0.46
N ALA A 48 1.38 -6.55 0.55
CA ALA A 48 2.76 -6.07 0.39
C ALA A 48 3.68 -7.16 -0.17
N VAL A 49 3.65 -8.36 0.43
CA VAL A 49 4.46 -9.51 -0.01
C VAL A 49 4.13 -9.89 -1.45
N VAL A 50 2.85 -9.91 -1.84
CA VAL A 50 2.43 -10.20 -3.22
C VAL A 50 2.95 -9.14 -4.19
N ALA A 51 2.86 -7.85 -3.84
CA ALA A 51 3.34 -6.76 -4.67
C ALA A 51 4.85 -6.86 -4.94
N LEU A 52 5.64 -7.17 -3.90
CA LEU A 52 7.08 -7.37 -3.99
C LEU A 52 7.42 -8.61 -4.83
N ARG A 53 6.79 -9.76 -4.55
CA ARG A 53 7.04 -11.01 -5.29
C ARG A 53 6.69 -10.91 -6.77
N ARG A 54 5.70 -10.10 -7.13
CA ARG A 54 5.30 -9.87 -8.52
C ARG A 54 6.12 -8.77 -9.21
N GLY A 55 7.02 -8.10 -8.49
CA GLY A 55 7.82 -6.99 -9.01
C GLY A 55 7.01 -5.74 -9.39
N TRP A 56 5.80 -5.60 -8.82
CA TRP A 56 4.94 -4.45 -9.09
C TRP A 56 5.38 -3.20 -8.35
N VAL A 57 6.03 -3.39 -7.21
CA VAL A 57 6.65 -2.33 -6.43
C VAL A 57 8.06 -2.78 -6.12
N ARG A 58 8.99 -1.82 -6.14
CA ARG A 58 10.36 -1.99 -5.68
C ARG A 58 10.50 -1.29 -4.34
N ILE A 59 11.22 -1.89 -3.41
CA ILE A 59 11.69 -1.17 -2.24
C ILE A 59 12.86 -0.36 -2.77
N ASP A 60 12.59 0.84 -3.25
CA ASP A 60 13.64 1.83 -3.40
C ASP A 60 13.89 2.33 -1.98
N ASP A 61 15.03 1.92 -1.42
CA ASP A 61 15.61 2.54 -0.24
C ASP A 61 15.99 3.98 -0.63
N THR A 62 15.01 4.86 -0.78
CA THR A 62 15.25 6.29 -0.65
C THR A 62 15.47 6.55 0.83
N GLU A 63 16.67 6.17 1.29
CA GLU A 63 17.38 6.96 2.29
C GLU A 63 17.61 8.33 1.65
N GLU A 64 16.64 9.24 1.80
CA GLU A 64 16.97 10.66 1.78
C GLU A 64 17.52 11.00 3.17
N GLU A 65 18.83 10.83 3.34
CA GLU A 65 19.72 11.71 4.10
C GLU A 65 21.15 11.67 3.51
#